data_AF-A0A651GQH2-F1
#
_entry.id   AF-A0A651GQH2-F1
#
_cell.length_a   1.000
_cell.length_b   1.000
_cell.length_c   1.000
_cell.angle_alpha   90.00
_cell.angle_beta   90.00
_cell.angle_gamma   90.00
#
_symmetry.space_group_name_H-M   'P 1'
#
loop_
_entity.id
_entity.type
_entity.pdbx_description
1 polymer ?
#
loop_
_entity_poly.entity_id
_entity_poly.type
_entity_poly.pdbx_seq_one_letter_code
_entity_poly.pdbx_strand_id
1 'polypeptide(L)'
;MNNQFSDIDVQLVKRTAMEILYREPTNVTPLISFNPESGDFIIQGRSIPENAEMFYSSILGWLDCLCQDPPLKIVLTVELEFLNIASSKRLLFVLYRLLEARSKGCRVMVRWCYDRRDEDMLEVGKDYSQMVSDIPFEFLVYDAIQLHPNRKVS
;
A
#
# COMPACT_ATOMS: atom_id res chain seq x y z
N MET A 1 -20.68 46.34 22.14
CA MET A 1 -21.05 45.83 20.81
C MET A 1 -20.09 44.70 20.49
N ASN A 2 -20.61 43.48 20.59
CA ASN A 2 -19.84 42.23 20.49
C ASN A 2 -19.33 42.04 19.07
N ASN A 3 -18.02 41.87 18.91
CA ASN A 3 -17.44 41.37 17.68
C ASN A 3 -17.38 39.84 17.78
N GLN A 4 -18.44 39.21 17.27
CA GLN A 4 -18.63 37.78 17.24
C GLN A 4 -17.76 37.24 16.09
N PHE A 5 -16.50 36.95 16.38
CA PHE A 5 -15.71 36.07 15.52
C PHE A 5 -16.32 34.69 15.62
N SER A 6 -16.96 34.26 14.53
CA SER A 6 -17.66 33.00 14.42
C SER A 6 -16.73 31.82 14.69
N ASP A 7 -17.18 30.88 15.52
CA ASP A 7 -16.57 29.62 15.95
C ASP A 7 -16.20 28.61 14.81
N ILE A 8 -16.06 29.08 13.57
CA ILE A 8 -15.83 28.24 12.39
C ILE A 8 -14.34 27.83 12.27
N ASP A 9 -13.42 28.60 12.85
CA ASP A 9 -11.97 28.30 12.79
C ASP A 9 -11.48 27.31 13.87
N VAL A 10 -12.35 26.83 14.76
CA VAL A 10 -11.99 25.94 15.88
C VAL A 10 -12.21 24.44 15.56
N GLN A 11 -12.74 24.10 14.39
CA GLN A 11 -12.94 22.70 13.96
C GLN A 11 -11.85 22.15 13.03
N LEU A 12 -10.67 22.77 12.97
CA LEU A 12 -9.49 22.04 12.51
C LEU A 12 -9.03 21.12 13.65
N VAL A 13 -9.78 20.02 13.83
CA VAL A 13 -9.47 18.93 14.76
C VAL A 13 -8.01 18.55 14.50
N LYS A 14 -7.15 18.79 15.49
CA LYS A 14 -5.78 18.29 15.51
C LYS A 14 -5.89 16.76 15.42
N ARG A 15 -5.79 16.22 14.20
CA ARG A 15 -5.50 14.82 14.00
C ARG A 15 -4.18 14.55 14.70
N THR A 16 -4.19 13.64 15.67
CA THR A 16 -2.94 13.10 16.22
C THR A 16 -2.21 12.46 15.06
N ALA A 17 -1.08 13.02 14.64
CA ALA A 17 -0.34 12.56 13.48
C ALA A 17 0.16 11.13 13.74
N MET A 18 -0.37 10.17 12.98
CA MET A 18 0.09 8.79 12.99
C MET A 18 1.50 8.73 12.38
N GLU A 19 2.40 7.96 12.98
CA GLU A 19 3.77 7.82 12.47
C GLU A 19 3.82 7.03 11.15
N ILE A 20 4.78 7.39 10.29
CA ILE A 20 5.07 6.67 9.05
C ILE A 20 5.47 5.22 9.40
N LEU A 21 4.82 4.25 8.78
CA LEU A 21 5.29 2.87 8.83
C LEU A 21 6.40 2.67 7.80
N TYR A 22 7.61 2.43 8.27
CA TYR A 22 8.76 2.13 7.42
C TYR A 22 9.40 0.78 7.78
N ARG A 23 9.65 -0.05 6.77
CA ARG A 23 10.43 -1.30 6.87
C ARG A 23 11.42 -1.35 5.72
N GLU A 24 12.71 -1.45 6.04
CA GLU A 24 13.76 -1.55 5.03
C GLU A 24 13.64 -2.89 4.27
N PRO A 25 13.77 -2.88 2.92
CA PRO A 25 13.74 -4.11 2.14
C PRO A 25 14.95 -5.00 2.45
N THR A 26 14.76 -6.30 2.28
CA THR A 26 15.86 -7.28 2.26
C THR A 26 15.81 -8.10 0.98
N ASN A 27 16.70 -9.07 0.84
CA ASN A 27 16.66 -10.01 -0.30
C ASN A 27 15.41 -10.89 -0.33
N VAL A 28 14.60 -10.91 0.74
CA VAL A 28 13.39 -11.75 0.86
C VAL A 28 12.16 -11.01 1.40
N THR A 29 12.29 -9.79 1.90
CA THR A 29 11.19 -8.97 2.41
C THR A 29 11.05 -7.65 1.66
N PRO A 30 9.82 -7.17 1.41
CA PRO A 30 9.64 -5.96 0.64
C PRO A 30 9.93 -4.73 1.50
N LEU A 31 10.25 -3.62 0.83
CA LEU A 31 10.11 -2.28 1.39
C LEU A 31 8.64 -2.09 1.76
N ILE A 32 8.39 -1.55 2.95
CA ILE A 32 7.09 -1.01 3.34
C ILE A 32 7.31 0.45 3.68
N SER A 33 6.59 1.35 3.02
CA SER A 33 6.62 2.79 3.33
C SER A 33 5.22 3.36 3.23
N PHE A 34 4.53 3.49 4.35
CA PHE A 34 3.17 4.05 4.42
C PHE A 34 3.20 5.39 5.13
N ASN A 35 2.94 6.46 4.38
CA ASN A 35 2.85 7.80 4.92
C ASN A 35 1.37 8.21 5.09
N PRO A 36 0.83 8.25 6.33
CA PRO A 36 -0.59 8.54 6.56
C PRO A 36 -0.97 10.00 6.31
N GLU A 37 0.00 10.92 6.33
CA GLU A 37 -0.23 12.35 6.09
C GLU A 37 -0.45 12.64 4.60
N SER A 38 0.42 12.10 3.74
CA SER A 38 0.28 12.22 2.28
C SER A 38 -0.72 11.24 1.67
N GLY A 39 -0.89 10.07 2.31
CA GLY A 39 -1.64 8.94 1.75
C GLY A 39 -0.83 8.09 0.76
N ASP A 40 0.47 8.35 0.59
CA ASP A 40 1.32 7.61 -0.35
C ASP A 40 1.91 6.36 0.32
N PHE A 41 1.45 5.20 -0.13
CA PHE A 41 1.82 3.89 0.41
C PHE A 41 2.58 3.08 -0.64
N ILE A 42 3.69 2.43 -0.23
CA ILE A 42 4.55 1.66 -1.13
C ILE A 42 4.82 0.28 -0.53
N ILE A 43 4.68 -0.76 -1.37
CA ILE A 43 5.18 -2.12 -1.15
C ILE A 43 6.05 -2.47 -2.36
N GLN A 44 7.36 -2.60 -2.17
CA GLN A 44 8.30 -2.79 -3.29
C GLN A 44 9.33 -3.89 -3.00
N GLY A 45 9.74 -4.64 -4.02
CA GLY A 45 10.83 -5.62 -3.95
C GLY A 45 10.33 -7.06 -3.86
N ARG A 46 10.82 -7.84 -2.90
CA ARG A 46 10.55 -9.29 -2.83
C ARG A 46 9.73 -9.63 -1.61
N SER A 47 8.64 -10.35 -1.76
CA SER A 47 7.81 -10.81 -0.65
C SER A 47 7.80 -12.34 -0.56
N ILE A 48 8.95 -12.86 -0.15
CA ILE A 48 9.23 -14.28 0.05
C ILE A 48 9.83 -14.61 1.43
N PRO A 49 9.38 -13.98 2.55
CA PRO A 49 9.87 -14.32 3.89
C PRO A 49 9.56 -15.78 4.23
N GLU A 50 10.41 -16.38 5.06
CA GLU A 50 10.18 -17.69 5.66
C GLU A 50 8.89 -17.68 6.51
N ASN A 51 8.63 -16.58 7.22
CA ASN A 51 7.43 -16.39 8.02
C ASN A 51 6.66 -15.12 7.61
N ALA A 52 5.80 -15.27 6.58
CA ALA A 52 4.96 -14.18 6.10
C ALA A 52 3.96 -13.67 7.16
N GLU A 53 3.44 -14.55 8.02
CA GLU A 53 2.52 -14.15 9.09
C GLU A 53 3.21 -13.16 10.05
N MET A 54 4.42 -13.51 10.50
CA MET A 54 5.20 -12.65 11.39
C MET A 54 5.52 -11.31 10.74
N PHE A 55 5.96 -11.30 9.48
CA PHE A 55 6.31 -10.06 8.77
C PHE A 55 5.10 -9.11 8.64
N TYR A 56 3.98 -9.63 8.14
CA TYR A 56 2.79 -8.82 7.89
C TYR A 56 1.96 -8.49 9.13
N SER A 57 2.16 -9.17 10.26
CA SER A 57 1.41 -8.91 11.50
C SER A 57 1.49 -7.43 11.94
N SER A 58 2.70 -6.86 11.96
CA SER A 58 2.91 -5.47 12.36
C SER A 58 2.33 -4.46 11.35
N ILE A 59 2.32 -4.82 10.06
CA ILE A 59 1.78 -4.00 8.98
C ILE A 59 0.26 -3.93 9.08
N LEU A 60 -0.39 -5.08 9.29
CA LEU A 60 -1.84 -5.13 9.49
C LEU A 60 -2.26 -4.43 10.77
N GLY A 61 -1.52 -4.61 11.88
CA GLY A 61 -1.83 -3.89 13.12
C GLY A 61 -1.71 -2.37 12.97
N TRP A 62 -0.75 -1.88 12.18
CA TRP A 62 -0.67 -0.46 11.84
C TRP A 62 -1.88 -0.02 11.00
N LEU A 63 -2.29 -0.80 10.00
CA LEU A 63 -3.47 -0.49 9.18
C LEU A 63 -4.78 -0.55 9.99
N ASP A 64 -4.89 -1.44 10.98
CA ASP A 64 -6.03 -1.51 11.90
C ASP A 64 -6.20 -0.19 12.66
N CYS A 65 -5.09 0.41 13.11
CA CYS A 65 -5.07 1.73 13.74
C CYS A 65 -5.43 2.85 12.75
N LEU A 66 -4.86 2.83 11.55
CA LEU A 66 -5.17 3.80 10.48
C LEU A 66 -6.67 3.82 10.15
N CYS A 67 -7.30 2.65 10.12
CA CYS A 67 -8.73 2.53 9.77
C CYS A 67 -9.66 3.14 10.83
N GLN A 68 -9.19 3.50 12.03
CA GLN A 68 -10.03 4.19 13.03
C GLN A 68 -10.31 5.65 12.63
N ASP A 69 -9.34 6.34 12.03
CA ASP A 69 -9.50 7.67 11.43
C ASP A 69 -8.68 7.72 10.13
N PRO A 70 -9.22 7.18 9.02
CA PRO A 70 -8.46 7.10 7.80
C PRO A 70 -8.23 8.50 7.18
N PRO A 71 -7.12 8.69 6.43
CA PRO A 71 -6.88 9.93 5.71
C PRO A 71 -7.92 10.11 4.59
N LEU A 72 -7.93 11.30 3.97
CA LEU A 72 -8.88 11.60 2.89
C LEU A 72 -8.62 10.77 1.62
N LYS A 73 -7.39 10.29 1.43
CA LYS A 73 -6.94 9.56 0.25
C LYS A 73 -5.80 8.63 0.61
N ILE A 74 -5.76 7.47 -0.03
CA ILE A 74 -4.61 6.55 -0.03
C ILE A 74 -4.34 6.12 -1.48
N VAL A 75 -3.07 6.13 -1.86
CA VAL A 75 -2.59 5.47 -3.09
C VAL A 75 -1.57 4.42 -2.66
N LEU A 76 -1.92 3.15 -2.82
CA LEU A 76 -1.00 2.04 -2.61
C LEU A 76 -0.32 1.71 -3.94
N THR A 77 1.00 1.84 -4.00
CA THR A 77 1.83 1.33 -5.10
C THR A 77 2.42 -0.02 -4.71
N VAL A 78 2.11 -1.05 -5.48
CA VAL A 78 2.68 -2.40 -5.33
C VAL A 78 3.57 -2.69 -6.52
N GLU A 79 4.85 -2.95 -6.24
CA GLU A 79 5.88 -3.25 -7.24
C GLU A 79 6.73 -4.43 -6.75
N LEU A 80 6.23 -5.65 -6.98
CA LEU A 80 6.86 -6.86 -6.46
C LEU A 80 7.56 -7.65 -7.59
N GLU A 81 8.80 -8.05 -7.35
CA GLU A 81 9.57 -8.95 -8.22
C GLU A 81 9.20 -10.42 -7.98
N PHE A 82 8.92 -10.76 -6.73
CA PHE A 82 8.60 -12.12 -6.30
C PHE A 82 7.57 -12.07 -5.17
N LEU A 83 6.57 -12.94 -5.25
CA LEU A 83 5.53 -13.08 -4.25
C LEU A 83 5.23 -14.57 -4.04
N ASN A 84 5.47 -15.08 -2.83
CA ASN A 84 5.08 -16.45 -2.51
C ASN A 84 3.60 -16.53 -2.07
N ILE A 85 3.06 -17.75 -2.01
CA ILE A 85 1.65 -18.00 -1.66
C ILE A 85 1.29 -17.45 -0.28
N ALA A 86 2.17 -17.63 0.71
CA ALA A 86 1.92 -17.18 2.08
C ALA A 86 1.82 -15.64 2.16
N SER A 87 2.75 -14.93 1.51
CA SER A 87 2.74 -13.48 1.37
C SER A 87 1.56 -12.98 0.55
N SER A 88 1.16 -13.71 -0.51
CA SER A 88 0.01 -13.37 -1.35
C SER A 88 -1.28 -13.30 -0.51
N LYS A 89 -1.51 -14.27 0.37
CA LYS A 89 -2.63 -14.23 1.31
C LYS A 89 -2.58 -13.01 2.23
N ARG A 90 -1.39 -12.61 2.69
CA ARG A 90 -1.23 -11.45 3.59
C ARG A 90 -1.37 -10.11 2.87
N LEU A 91 -0.93 -10.01 1.63
CA LEU A 91 -1.16 -8.84 0.79
C LEU A 91 -2.66 -8.64 0.54
N LEU A 92 -3.42 -9.71 0.32
CA LEU A 92 -4.88 -9.63 0.24
C LEU A 92 -5.49 -9.05 1.52
N PHE A 93 -4.99 -9.42 2.70
CA PHE A 93 -5.47 -8.84 3.96
C PHE A 93 -5.13 -7.35 4.09
N VAL A 94 -3.98 -6.90 3.56
CA VAL A 94 -3.65 -5.47 3.44
C VAL A 94 -4.70 -4.77 2.57
N LEU A 95 -5.05 -5.35 1.42
CA LEU A 95 -6.07 -4.79 0.52
C LEU A 95 -7.46 -4.73 1.19
N TYR A 96 -7.84 -5.73 2.00
CA TYR A 96 -9.08 -5.69 2.77
C TYR A 96 -9.11 -4.56 3.82
N ARG A 97 -7.97 -4.20 4.43
CA ARG A 97 -7.91 -3.02 5.30
C ARG A 97 -8.08 -1.73 4.53
N LEU A 98 -7.52 -1.64 3.33
CA LEU A 98 -7.76 -0.48 2.48
C LEU A 98 -9.23 -0.40 2.03
N LEU A 99 -9.89 -1.54 1.80
CA LEU A 99 -11.32 -1.58 1.53
C LEU A 99 -12.15 -1.06 2.72
N GLU A 100 -11.76 -1.42 3.95
CA GLU A 100 -12.37 -0.87 5.16
C GLU A 100 -12.15 0.64 5.30
N ALA A 101 -10.93 1.14 5.07
CA ALA A 101 -10.67 2.58 5.06
C ALA A 101 -11.57 3.29 4.03
N ARG A 102 -11.78 2.67 2.86
CA ARG A 102 -12.66 3.20 1.81
C ARG A 102 -14.11 3.27 2.24
N SER A 103 -14.64 2.23 2.91
CA SER A 103 -16.03 2.23 3.40
C SER A 103 -16.28 3.32 4.45
N LYS A 104 -15.23 3.81 5.09
CA LYS A 104 -15.23 4.95 6.02
C LYS A 104 -15.00 6.32 5.35
N GLY A 105 -15.00 6.39 4.03
CA GLY A 105 -14.93 7.64 3.26
C GLY A 105 -13.54 7.99 2.71
N CYS A 106 -12.51 7.16 2.93
CA CYS A 106 -11.20 7.37 2.31
C CYS A 106 -11.22 7.06 0.81
N ARG A 107 -10.64 7.94 -0.02
CA ARG A 107 -10.45 7.63 -1.44
C ARG A 107 -9.23 6.75 -1.64
N VAL A 108 -9.44 5.46 -1.84
CA VAL A 108 -8.37 4.48 -2.05
C VAL A 108 -8.18 4.18 -3.54
N MET A 109 -6.94 4.03 -3.97
CA MET A 109 -6.54 3.49 -5.28
C MET A 109 -5.30 2.60 -5.14
N VAL A 110 -5.21 1.56 -5.97
CA VAL A 110 -4.02 0.70 -6.07
C VAL A 110 -3.35 0.92 -7.42
N ARG A 111 -2.04 1.14 -7.41
CA ARG A 111 -1.17 1.06 -8.58
C ARG A 111 -0.45 -0.28 -8.52
N TRP A 112 -0.70 -1.13 -9.50
CA TRP A 112 -0.05 -2.42 -9.63
C TRP A 112 1.03 -2.32 -10.72
N CYS A 113 2.28 -2.22 -10.29
CA CYS A 113 3.45 -2.13 -11.17
C CYS A 113 4.00 -3.53 -11.46
N TYR A 114 4.20 -3.86 -12.72
CA TYR A 114 4.73 -5.17 -13.13
C TYR A 114 5.69 -5.04 -14.33
N ASP A 115 6.66 -5.96 -14.42
CA ASP A 115 7.54 -6.04 -15.59
C ASP A 115 6.77 -6.57 -16.80
N ARG A 116 6.98 -5.97 -17.97
CA ARG A 116 6.37 -6.36 -19.26
C ARG A 116 6.53 -7.85 -19.63
N ARG A 117 7.48 -8.58 -19.02
CA ARG A 117 7.73 -10.01 -19.25
C ARG A 117 7.14 -10.90 -18.16
N ASP A 118 6.63 -10.31 -17.08
CA ASP A 118 6.05 -11.05 -15.95
C ASP A 118 4.52 -11.00 -16.04
N GLU A 119 3.98 -11.80 -16.97
CA GLU A 119 2.53 -11.93 -17.15
C GLU A 119 1.87 -12.57 -15.93
N ASP A 120 2.55 -13.46 -15.22
CA ASP A 120 2.05 -14.08 -14.00
C ASP A 120 1.80 -13.03 -12.91
N MET A 121 2.73 -12.07 -12.73
CA MET A 121 2.55 -10.97 -11.78
C MET A 121 1.40 -10.03 -12.18
N LEU A 122 1.16 -9.82 -13.47
CA LEU A 122 -0.01 -9.09 -13.95
C LEU A 122 -1.31 -9.83 -13.59
N GLU A 123 -1.38 -11.14 -13.85
CA GLU A 123 -2.57 -11.94 -13.53
C GLU A 123 -2.87 -11.95 -12.03
N VAL A 124 -1.85 -12.05 -11.16
CA VAL A 124 -2.03 -11.91 -9.71
C VAL A 124 -2.65 -10.56 -9.34
N GLY A 125 -2.19 -9.47 -9.96
CA GLY A 125 -2.78 -8.14 -9.74
C GLY A 125 -4.23 -8.05 -10.20
N LYS A 126 -4.57 -8.68 -11.33
CA LYS A 126 -5.95 -8.77 -11.83
C LYS A 126 -6.84 -9.58 -10.89
N ASP A 127 -6.37 -10.72 -10.39
CA ASP A 127 -7.08 -11.53 -9.41
C ASP A 127 -7.41 -10.72 -8.16
N TYR A 128 -6.44 -9.96 -7.63
CA TYR A 128 -6.70 -9.05 -6.51
C TYR A 128 -7.73 -7.97 -6.85
N SER A 129 -7.64 -7.36 -8.03
CA SER A 129 -8.61 -6.33 -8.45
C SER A 129 -10.04 -6.87 -8.53
N GLN A 130 -10.23 -8.16 -8.85
CA GLN A 130 -11.53 -8.80 -8.81
C GLN A 130 -12.00 -9.08 -7.38
N MET A 131 -11.09 -9.50 -6.50
CA MET A 131 -11.41 -9.78 -5.09
C MET A 131 -11.77 -8.53 -4.28
N VAL A 132 -11.20 -7.37 -4.63
CA VAL A 132 -11.50 -6.06 -4.01
C VAL A 132 -12.02 -5.06 -5.05
N SER A 133 -13.08 -5.46 -5.77
CA SER A 133 -13.64 -4.72 -6.92
C SER A 133 -14.09 -3.29 -6.65
N ASP A 134 -14.37 -2.94 -5.39
CA ASP A 134 -14.70 -1.56 -5.00
C ASP A 134 -13.48 -0.62 -5.00
N ILE A 135 -12.25 -1.14 -5.02
CA ILE A 135 -11.02 -0.36 -5.11
C ILE A 135 -10.62 -0.25 -6.58
N PRO A 136 -10.40 0.97 -7.12
CA PRO A 136 -9.85 1.14 -8.46
C PRO A 136 -8.38 0.68 -8.51
N PHE A 137 -8.05 -0.10 -9.53
CA PHE A 137 -6.69 -0.54 -9.85
C PHE A 137 -6.20 0.13 -11.13
N GLU A 138 -4.99 0.67 -11.07
CA GLU A 138 -4.22 1.17 -12.20
C GLU A 138 -3.05 0.21 -12.44
N PHE A 139 -3.01 -0.44 -13.61
CA PHE A 139 -1.95 -1.38 -13.96
C PHE A 139 -0.85 -0.66 -14.74
N LEU A 140 0.35 -0.60 -14.18
CA LEU A 140 1.50 0.10 -14.72
C LEU A 140 2.57 -0.89 -15.17
N VAL A 141 2.88 -0.91 -16.46
CA VAL A 141 3.93 -1.77 -17.01
C VAL A 141 5.27 -1.04 -17.03
N TYR A 142 6.35 -1.72 -16.64
CA TYR A 142 7.72 -1.23 -16.79
C TYR A 142 8.62 -2.25 -17.49
N ASP A 143 9.80 -1.80 -17.95
CA ASP A 143 10.81 -2.64 -18.57
C ASP A 143 12.08 -2.66 -17.71
N ALA A 144 12.30 -3.72 -16.94
CA ALA A 144 13.45 -3.81 -16.04
C ALA A 144 14.80 -3.88 -16.79
N ILE A 145 14.82 -4.25 -18.08
CA ILE A 145 16.08 -4.26 -18.87
C ILE A 145 16.58 -2.83 -19.09
N GLN A 146 15.66 -1.87 -19.30
CA GLN A 146 16.05 -0.47 -19.52
C GLN A 146 16.51 0.22 -18.23
N LEU A 147 16.04 -0.24 -17.07
CA LEU A 147 16.42 0.30 -15.76
C LEU A 147 17.83 -0.14 -15.31
N HIS A 148 18.32 -1.29 -15.78
CA HIS A 148 19.62 -1.84 -15.39
C HIS A 148 20.44 -2.41 -16.57
N PRO A 149 20.99 -1.58 -17.46
CA PRO A 149 21.78 -2.02 -18.61
C PRO A 149 23.10 -2.75 -18.27
N ASN A 150 23.51 -2.80 -16.99
CA ASN A 150 24.82 -3.31 -16.55
C ASN A 150 24.79 -4.57 -15.67
N ARG A 151 23.68 -5.32 -15.59
CA ARG A 151 23.69 -6.62 -14.90
C ARG A 151 24.39 -7.67 -15.78
N LYS A 152 25.72 -7.68 -15.77
CA LYS A 152 26.52 -8.78 -16.32
C LYS A 152 26.13 -10.06 -15.59
N VAL A 153 25.57 -11.00 -16.33
CA VAL A 153 25.45 -12.39 -15.89
C VAL A 153 26.88 -12.89 -15.68
N SER A 154 27.21 -13.29 -14.45
CA SER A 154 28.47 -13.94 -14.10
C SER A 154 28.21 -15.44 -13.98
#